data_AF-A0A930RUA6-F1
#
_entry.id   AF-A0A930RUA6-F1
#
_cell.length_a   1.000
_cell.length_b   1.000
_cell.length_c   1.000
_cell.angle_alpha   90.00
_cell.angle_beta   90.00
_cell.angle_gamma   90.00
#
_symmetry.space_group_name_H-M   'P 1'
#
loop_
_entity.id
_entity.type
_entity.pdbx_description
1 polymer ?
#
loop_
_entity_poly.entity_id
_entity_poly.type
_entity_poly.pdbx_seq_one_letter_code
_entity_poly.pdbx_strand_id
1 'polypeptide(L)'
;MFLPSRVNFCILDKKKETRSFMKKAKKSNRKSKDEEMTLVDCYYIPTVIAEQFRLLREHCALEVEKELAALFPRVTRESREDVGEVVVSYDAEGLMTCEVTLSPVEVSKLEKEISADRLKKYIESKIIN
;
A
#
# COMPACT_ATOMS: atom_id res chain seq x y z
N MET A 1 44.40 57.06 7.86
CA MET A 1 45.62 56.27 7.55
C MET A 1 45.48 54.91 8.21
N PHE A 2 46.05 53.88 7.59
CA PHE A 2 46.18 52.49 8.07
C PHE A 2 44.95 51.57 8.00
N LEU A 3 44.81 50.94 6.83
CA LEU A 3 44.73 49.47 6.74
C LEU A 3 46.12 48.92 7.13
N PRO A 4 46.25 47.74 7.78
CA PRO A 4 46.07 46.50 7.02
C PRO A 4 45.64 45.23 7.79
N SER A 5 45.09 44.30 7.01
CA SER A 5 45.35 42.85 6.99
C SER A 5 45.30 42.03 8.28
N ARG A 6 44.40 41.03 8.33
CA ARG A 6 44.74 39.66 7.92
C ARG A 6 43.52 38.75 7.96
N VAL A 7 43.29 38.13 6.81
CA VAL A 7 42.58 36.87 6.60
C VAL A 7 42.92 35.83 7.66
N ASN A 8 41.89 35.19 8.22
CA ASN A 8 41.89 33.75 8.22
C ASN A 8 40.47 33.21 8.02
N PHE A 9 40.39 32.41 6.97
CA PHE A 9 39.25 31.65 6.51
C PHE A 9 39.15 30.39 7.36
N CYS A 10 38.02 30.15 8.00
CA CYS A 10 37.57 28.79 8.35
C CYS A 10 36.04 28.76 8.40
N ILE A 11 35.53 28.35 7.25
CA ILE A 11 34.29 27.63 6.96
C ILE A 11 33.57 27.01 8.18
N LEU A 12 32.30 27.39 8.30
CA LEU A 12 31.12 26.52 8.43
C LEU A 12 31.11 25.49 9.58
N ASP A 13 30.17 25.62 10.51
CA ASP A 13 29.07 24.65 10.56
C ASP A 13 27.82 25.16 11.29
N LYS A 14 26.71 24.63 10.81
CA LYS A 14 25.32 24.83 11.22
C LYS A 14 25.11 24.47 12.69
N LYS A 15 24.24 25.22 13.39
CA LYS A 15 22.95 24.63 13.83
C LYS A 15 21.95 25.66 14.32
N LYS A 16 20.74 25.47 13.80
CA LYS A 16 19.50 26.19 14.04
C LYS A 16 19.07 26.15 15.50
N GLU A 17 18.82 27.35 16.00
CA GLU A 17 17.58 27.81 16.65
C GLU A 17 16.81 26.78 17.49
N THR A 18 16.97 26.88 18.81
CA THR A 18 16.07 26.33 19.81
C THR A 18 14.95 27.34 20.08
N ARG A 19 13.72 27.03 19.65
CA ARG A 19 12.51 27.69 20.14
C ARG A 19 11.47 26.66 20.58
N SER A 20 11.34 26.60 21.89
CA SER A 20 10.34 25.92 22.70
C SER A 20 8.90 26.19 22.27
N PHE A 21 8.08 25.14 22.16
CA PHE A 21 6.63 25.23 22.29
C PHE A 21 6.09 24.08 23.13
N MET A 22 5.67 24.42 24.35
CA MET A 22 4.87 23.57 25.23
C MET A 22 3.62 23.10 24.46
N LYS A 23 3.49 21.80 24.24
CA LYS A 23 2.18 21.19 23.92
C LYS A 23 1.65 20.50 25.16
N LYS A 24 0.65 21.17 25.75
CA LYS A 24 -0.19 20.70 26.84
C LYS A 24 -0.63 19.26 26.58
N ALA A 25 -0.36 18.37 27.52
CA ALA A 25 -0.88 17.02 27.55
C ALA A 25 -2.42 17.08 27.61
N LYS A 26 -3.08 16.86 26.47
CA LYS A 26 -4.51 16.55 26.43
C LYS A 26 -4.66 15.05 26.66
N LYS A 27 -4.96 14.67 27.91
CA LYS A 27 -5.65 13.41 28.22
C LYS A 27 -6.99 13.43 27.48
N SER A 28 -7.05 12.85 26.29
CA SER A 28 -8.32 12.40 25.73
C SER A 28 -8.55 10.97 26.20
N ASN A 29 -9.47 10.81 27.15
CA ASN A 29 -10.11 9.56 27.49
C ASN A 29 -10.86 9.05 26.25
N ARG A 30 -10.13 8.40 25.32
CA ARG A 30 -10.73 7.68 24.21
C ARG A 30 -11.03 6.31 24.80
N LYS A 31 -12.31 6.05 25.11
CA LYS A 31 -12.80 4.71 25.45
C LYS A 31 -12.10 3.72 24.52
N SER A 32 -11.24 2.90 25.08
CA SER A 32 -10.66 1.74 24.41
C SER A 32 -11.84 0.86 24.07
N LYS A 33 -12.39 1.06 22.88
CA LYS A 33 -13.16 0.04 22.21
C LYS A 33 -12.07 -0.95 21.85
N ASP A 34 -11.88 -1.96 22.71
CA ASP A 34 -11.20 -3.21 22.35
C ASP A 34 -12.00 -3.78 21.19
N GLU A 35 -11.81 -3.20 20.00
CA GLU A 35 -12.25 -3.78 18.77
C GLU A 35 -11.31 -4.96 18.60
N GLU A 36 -11.85 -6.16 18.78
CA GLU A 36 -11.12 -7.41 18.60
C GLU A 36 -10.49 -7.37 17.20
N MET A 37 -9.16 -7.33 17.13
CA MET A 37 -8.40 -7.27 15.88
C MET A 37 -7.90 -8.68 15.59
N THR A 38 -8.28 -9.22 14.44
CA THR A 38 -7.78 -10.49 13.93
C THR A 38 -6.66 -10.24 12.94
N LEU A 39 -5.55 -10.98 13.07
CA LEU A 39 -4.52 -11.00 12.03
C LEU A 39 -5.03 -11.87 10.87
N VAL A 40 -5.26 -11.25 9.71
CA VAL A 40 -5.59 -11.96 8.47
C VAL A 40 -4.45 -11.74 7.48
N ASP A 41 -3.83 -12.83 7.06
CA ASP A 41 -2.55 -12.81 6.33
C ASP A 41 -1.47 -12.02 7.10
N CYS A 42 -1.20 -10.79 6.67
CA CYS A 42 -0.21 -9.88 7.24
C CYS A 42 -0.85 -8.59 7.79
N TYR A 43 -2.18 -8.48 7.80
CA TYR A 43 -2.90 -7.26 8.16
C TYR A 43 -3.75 -7.45 9.42
N TYR A 44 -3.71 -6.46 10.31
CA TYR A 44 -4.62 -6.38 11.45
C TYR A 44 -5.97 -5.84 10.99
N ILE A 45 -6.97 -6.70 10.98
CA ILE A 45 -8.32 -6.39 10.51
C ILE A 45 -9.29 -6.59 11.67
N PRO A 46 -10.24 -5.66 11.90
CA PRO A 46 -11.27 -5.87 12.91
C PRO A 46 -12.01 -7.18 12.68
N THR A 47 -12.16 -8.03 13.70
CA THR A 47 -12.78 -9.36 13.62
C THR A 47 -14.16 -9.32 12.96
N VAL A 48 -14.90 -8.24 13.21
CA VAL A 48 -16.24 -7.97 12.65
C VAL A 48 -16.26 -7.96 11.12
N ILE A 49 -15.17 -7.56 10.47
CA ILE A 49 -15.03 -7.53 9.02
C ILE A 49 -14.01 -8.55 8.49
N ALA A 50 -13.33 -9.30 9.38
CA ALA A 50 -12.30 -10.24 8.99
C ALA A 50 -12.85 -11.38 8.11
N GLU A 51 -14.05 -11.88 8.44
CA GLU A 51 -14.72 -12.91 7.64
C GLU A 51 -15.16 -12.38 6.27
N GLN A 52 -15.78 -11.20 6.25
CA GLN A 52 -16.15 -10.52 5.00
C GLN A 52 -14.92 -10.27 4.12
N PHE A 53 -13.82 -9.81 4.72
CA PHE A 53 -12.58 -9.58 4.00
C PHE A 53 -12.02 -10.87 3.40
N ARG A 54 -12.03 -11.99 4.14
CA ARG A 54 -11.59 -13.29 3.61
C ARG A 54 -12.39 -13.70 2.37
N LEU A 55 -13.71 -13.61 2.45
CA LEU A 55 -14.60 -13.93 1.33
C LEU A 55 -14.37 -12.98 0.14
N LEU A 56 -14.26 -11.68 0.40
CA LEU A 56 -14.00 -10.67 -0.64
C LEU A 56 -12.64 -10.86 -1.31
N ARG A 57 -11.61 -11.20 -0.53
CA ARG A 57 -10.26 -11.48 -1.04
C ARG A 57 -10.29 -12.66 -2.00
N GLU A 58 -10.94 -13.76 -1.62
CA GLU A 58 -11.07 -14.95 -2.47
C GLU A 58 -11.85 -14.64 -3.76
N HIS A 59 -12.98 -13.93 -3.63
CA HIS A 59 -13.78 -13.50 -4.78
C HIS A 59 -12.99 -12.58 -5.72
N CYS A 60 -12.33 -11.55 -5.18
CA CYS A 60 -11.50 -10.64 -5.96
C CYS A 60 -10.34 -11.38 -6.64
N ALA A 61 -9.70 -12.33 -5.96
CA ALA A 61 -8.62 -13.12 -6.53
C ALA A 61 -9.09 -13.94 -7.74
N LEU A 62 -10.25 -14.59 -7.63
CA LEU A 62 -10.84 -15.37 -8.71
C LEU A 62 -11.25 -14.50 -9.90
N GLU A 63 -11.92 -13.38 -9.66
CA GLU A 63 -12.34 -12.48 -10.72
C GLU A 63 -11.14 -11.82 -11.42
N VAL A 64 -10.14 -11.36 -10.66
CA VAL A 64 -8.89 -10.82 -11.22
C VAL A 64 -8.15 -11.88 -12.03
N GLU A 65 -8.01 -13.10 -11.51
CA GLU A 65 -7.35 -14.19 -12.25
C GLU A 65 -8.09 -14.53 -13.53
N LYS A 66 -9.44 -14.58 -13.51
CA LYS A 66 -10.26 -14.87 -14.67
C LYS A 66 -10.13 -13.79 -15.75
N GLU A 67 -10.18 -12.52 -15.37
CA GLU A 67 -9.99 -11.41 -16.30
C GLU A 67 -8.55 -11.37 -16.85
N LEU A 68 -7.55 -11.60 -16.00
CA LEU A 68 -6.16 -11.68 -16.45
C LEU A 68 -5.92 -12.91 -17.35
N ALA A 69 -6.54 -14.06 -17.07
CA ALA A 69 -6.42 -15.26 -17.88
C ALA A 69 -7.12 -15.13 -19.24
N ALA A 70 -8.09 -14.22 -19.35
CA ALA A 70 -8.70 -13.86 -20.63
C ALA A 70 -7.80 -12.95 -21.49
N LEU A 71 -6.93 -12.15 -20.84
CA LEU A 71 -6.04 -11.19 -21.51
C LEU A 71 -4.64 -11.75 -21.77
N PHE A 72 -4.11 -12.54 -20.83
CA PHE A 72 -2.73 -13.02 -20.84
C PHE A 72 -2.69 -14.56 -20.76
N PRO A 73 -1.73 -15.18 -21.47
CA PRO A 73 -1.63 -16.64 -21.53
C PRO A 73 -1.18 -17.27 -20.21
N ARG A 74 -0.58 -16.47 -19.31
CA ARG A 74 0.00 -16.97 -18.07
C ARG A 74 -0.33 -16.04 -16.91
N VAL A 75 -1.02 -16.58 -15.91
CA VAL A 75 -1.36 -15.88 -14.66
C VAL A 75 -0.87 -16.72 -13.50
N THR A 76 -0.31 -16.09 -12.48
CA THR A 76 0.27 -16.77 -11.32
C THR A 76 -0.08 -15.99 -10.07
N ARG A 77 -0.50 -16.71 -9.03
CA ARG A 77 -0.69 -16.13 -7.70
C ARG A 77 0.56 -16.39 -6.88
N GLU A 78 1.10 -15.35 -6.29
CA GLU A 78 2.26 -15.42 -5.40
C GLU A 78 1.88 -14.83 -4.05
N SER A 79 2.26 -15.49 -2.96
CA SER A 79 2.18 -14.92 -1.62
C SER A 79 3.53 -14.35 -1.23
N ARG A 80 3.57 -13.05 -0.92
CA ARG A 80 4.76 -12.36 -0.42
C ARG A 80 4.55 -11.99 1.05
N GLU A 81 5.55 -12.23 1.90
CA GLU A 81 5.44 -11.97 3.34
C GLU A 81 5.23 -10.47 3.65
N ASP A 82 5.78 -9.57 2.83
CA ASP A 82 5.70 -8.12 3.06
C ASP A 82 4.35 -7.48 2.65
N VAL A 83 3.68 -8.05 1.64
CA VAL A 83 2.47 -7.44 1.04
C VAL A 83 1.24 -8.34 1.05
N GLY A 84 1.42 -9.63 1.33
CA GLY A 84 0.39 -10.67 1.26
C GLY A 84 0.32 -11.32 -0.12
N GLU A 85 -0.86 -11.83 -0.49
CA GLU A 85 -1.06 -12.39 -1.82
C GLU A 85 -1.09 -11.33 -2.91
N VAL A 86 -0.50 -11.67 -4.05
CA VAL A 86 -0.44 -10.88 -5.27
C VAL A 86 -0.74 -11.78 -6.46
N VAL A 87 -1.47 -11.25 -7.44
CA VAL A 87 -1.76 -11.92 -8.71
C VAL A 87 -0.92 -11.23 -9.78
N VAL A 88 -0.07 -11.99 -10.45
CA VAL A 88 0.84 -11.52 -11.48
C VAL A 88 0.47 -12.18 -12.81
N SER A 89 0.35 -11.40 -13.87
CA SER A 89 0.23 -11.91 -15.23
C SER A 89 1.53 -11.73 -16.00
N TYR A 90 1.78 -12.68 -16.91
CA TYR A 90 2.95 -12.72 -17.77
C TYR A 90 2.51 -12.84 -19.23
N ASP A 91 3.23 -12.16 -20.11
CA ASP A 91 3.06 -12.30 -21.57
C ASP A 91 3.64 -13.64 -22.07
N ALA A 92 3.49 -13.93 -23.37
CA ALA A 92 4.06 -15.07 -24.06
C ALA A 92 5.60 -15.14 -23.94
N GLU A 93 6.26 -14.00 -23.79
CA GLU A 93 7.72 -13.90 -23.57
C GLU A 93 8.13 -14.12 -22.11
N GLY A 94 7.17 -14.31 -21.20
CA GLY A 94 7.42 -14.48 -19.77
C GLY A 94 7.74 -13.17 -19.04
N LEU A 95 7.49 -12.02 -19.66
CA LEU A 95 7.60 -10.71 -19.03
C LEU A 95 6.34 -10.41 -18.21
N MET A 96 6.53 -9.89 -17.00
CA MET A 96 5.43 -9.46 -16.14
C MET A 96 4.69 -8.28 -16.78
N THR A 97 3.40 -8.47 -17.06
CA THR A 97 2.54 -7.45 -17.69
C THR A 97 1.65 -6.74 -16.69
N CYS A 98 1.20 -7.43 -15.64
CA CYS A 98 0.36 -6.84 -14.60
C CYS A 98 0.66 -7.46 -13.25
N GLU A 99 0.59 -6.66 -12.19
CA GLU A 99 0.69 -7.10 -10.81
C GLU A 99 -0.46 -6.46 -10.01
N VAL A 100 -1.27 -7.30 -9.38
CA VAL A 100 -2.40 -6.89 -8.56
C VAL A 100 -2.22 -7.45 -7.16
N THR A 101 -1.93 -6.59 -6.20
CA THR A 101 -1.84 -6.99 -4.79
C THR A 101 -3.23 -7.20 -4.20
N LEU A 102 -3.46 -8.29 -3.48
CA LEU A 102 -4.71 -8.59 -2.76
C LEU A 102 -4.66 -8.09 -1.31
N SER A 103 -4.14 -6.88 -1.12
CA SER A 103 -4.16 -6.21 0.18
C SER A 103 -5.58 -5.76 0.54
N PRO A 104 -5.94 -5.58 1.82
CA PRO A 104 -7.29 -5.15 2.21
C PRO A 104 -7.73 -3.82 1.60
N VAL A 105 -6.80 -2.90 1.37
CA VAL A 105 -7.08 -1.64 0.67
C VAL A 105 -7.42 -1.89 -0.79
N GLU A 106 -6.67 -2.77 -1.44
CA GLU A 106 -6.84 -3.03 -2.87
C GLU A 106 -8.03 -3.95 -3.15
N VAL A 107 -8.27 -4.98 -2.33
CA VAL A 107 -9.48 -5.82 -2.37
C VAL A 107 -10.74 -4.97 -2.20
N SER A 108 -10.74 -3.99 -1.29
CA SER A 108 -11.89 -3.08 -1.15
C SER A 108 -12.12 -2.19 -2.37
N LYS A 109 -11.07 -1.86 -3.14
CA LYS A 109 -11.24 -1.17 -4.42
C LYS A 109 -11.69 -2.12 -5.52
N LEU A 110 -11.08 -3.30 -5.61
CA LEU A 110 -11.42 -4.33 -6.59
C LEU A 110 -12.89 -4.73 -6.46
N GLU A 111 -13.38 -4.96 -5.24
CA GLU A 111 -14.80 -5.25 -4.99
C GLU A 111 -15.70 -4.15 -5.57
N LYS A 112 -15.38 -2.88 -5.32
CA LYS A 112 -16.15 -1.75 -5.87
C LYS A 112 -16.10 -1.69 -7.39
N GLU A 113 -14.95 -1.95 -7.99
CA GLU A 113 -14.81 -1.98 -9.46
C GLU A 113 -15.51 -3.19 -10.07
N ILE A 114 -15.54 -4.35 -9.40
CA ILE A 114 -16.31 -5.54 -9.80
C ILE A 114 -17.80 -5.24 -9.72
N SER A 115 -18.26 -4.70 -8.59
CA SER A 115 -19.64 -4.28 -8.37
C SER A 115 -20.08 -3.16 -9.35
N ALA A 116 -19.13 -2.39 -9.88
CA ALA A 116 -19.36 -1.37 -10.90
C ALA A 116 -19.14 -1.87 -12.35
N ASP A 117 -18.82 -3.16 -12.55
CA ASP A 117 -18.50 -3.78 -13.84
C ASP A 117 -17.34 -3.07 -14.60
N ARG A 118 -16.40 -2.50 -13.83
CA ARG A 118 -15.23 -1.75 -14.32
C ARG A 118 -13.91 -2.45 -14.00
N LEU A 119 -13.95 -3.68 -13.48
CA LEU A 119 -12.76 -4.47 -13.18
C LEU A 119 -11.81 -4.55 -14.38
N LYS A 120 -12.34 -4.79 -15.58
CA LYS A 120 -11.55 -4.84 -16.80
C LYS A 120 -10.76 -3.55 -17.04
N LYS A 121 -11.40 -2.38 -16.92
CA LYS A 121 -10.74 -1.08 -17.04
C LYS A 121 -9.69 -0.85 -15.96
N TYR A 122 -9.96 -1.33 -14.75
CA TYR A 122 -9.02 -1.24 -13.64
C TYR A 122 -7.76 -2.07 -13.91
N ILE A 123 -7.93 -3.30 -14.39
CA ILE A 123 -6.82 -4.18 -14.79
C ILE A 123 -6.06 -3.56 -15.95
N GLU A 124 -6.75 -3.11 -17.00
CA GLU A 124 -6.14 -2.42 -18.15
C GLU A 124 -5.30 -1.21 -17.74
N SER A 125 -5.75 -0.45 -16.73
CA SER A 125 -4.99 0.68 -16.18
C SER A 125 -3.74 0.27 -15.39
N LYS A 126 -3.63 -0.98 -14.96
CA LYS A 126 -2.47 -1.53 -14.24
C LYS A 126 -1.53 -2.35 -15.13
N ILE A 127 -1.95 -2.67 -16.36
CA ILE A 127 -1.07 -3.31 -17.34
C ILE A 127 0.08 -2.35 -17.66
N ILE A 128 1.30 -2.82 -17.40
CA ILE A 128 2.53 -2.14 -17.76
C ILE A 128 2.82 -2.53 -19.20
N ASN A 129 2.71 -1.55 -20.11
CA ASN A 129 3.01 -1.68 -21.52
C ASN A 129 4.49 -1.39 -21.80
#